data_AF-A0A0V1C8M2-F1
#
_entry.id   AF-A0A0V1C8M2-F1
#
_cell.length_a   1.000
_cell.length_b   1.000
_cell.length_c   1.000
_cell.angle_alpha   90.00
_cell.angle_beta   90.00
_cell.angle_gamma   90.00
#
_symmetry.space_group_name_H-M   'P 1'
#
loop_
_entity.id
_entity.type
_entity.pdbx_description
1 polymer ?
#
loop_
_entity_poly.entity_id
_entity_poly.type
_entity_poly.pdbx_seq_one_letter_code
_entity_poly.pdbx_strand_id
1 'polypeptide(L)'
;MTYLNHFKKFCILSPLMLKRAEEVASKLLEIFLTFSVPSILQSDNGREFLYVIIAELKTCWPELKLVTVKLAIWMRENGCKRWSMGLKFVQWQINVSIHETTGQSPFKVKFGEEQRIGLESYLLPKSL
;
A
#
# COMPACT_ATOMS: atom_id res chain seq x y z
N MET A 1 14.06 1.92 18.49
CA MET A 1 12.97 1.37 17.65
C MET A 1 13.21 -0.10 17.44
N THR A 2 12.15 -0.90 17.53
CA THR A 2 12.17 -2.31 17.15
C THR A 2 11.36 -2.47 15.87
N TYR A 3 11.98 -2.91 14.79
CA TYR A 3 11.29 -3.28 13.56
C TYR A 3 11.28 -4.80 13.42
N LEU A 4 10.10 -5.39 13.35
CA LEU A 4 9.94 -6.84 13.26
C LEU A 4 9.29 -7.21 11.92
N ASN A 5 10.01 -7.97 11.11
CA ASN A 5 9.42 -8.69 10.00
C ASN A 5 8.69 -9.93 10.55
N HIS A 6 7.37 -9.83 10.68
CA HIS A 6 6.56 -10.89 11.28
C HIS A 6 6.61 -12.24 10.54
N PHE A 7 6.79 -12.23 9.21
CA PHE A 7 6.82 -13.44 8.39
C PHE A 7 8.15 -14.18 8.57
N LYS A 8 9.27 -13.46 8.44
CA LYS A 8 10.63 -14.02 8.54
C LYS A 8 11.14 -14.14 9.98
N LYS A 9 10.39 -13.61 10.96
CA LYS A 9 10.83 -13.43 12.36
C LYS A 9 12.16 -12.68 12.48
N PHE A 10 12.47 -11.84 11.50
CA PHE A 10 13.70 -11.06 11.43
C PHE A 10 13.51 -9.73 12.14
N CYS A 11 14.41 -9.40 13.06
CA CYS A 11 14.32 -8.20 13.90
C CYS A 11 15.47 -7.25 13.61
N ILE A 12 15.16 -5.97 13.45
CA ILE A 12 16.13 -4.88 13.35
C ILE A 12 15.93 -3.98 14.56
N LEU A 13 17.01 -3.72 15.28
CA LEU A 13 17.05 -2.77 16.37
C LEU A 13 17.78 -1.52 15.88
N SER A 14 17.14 -0.36 16.06
CA SER A 14 17.76 0.92 15.76
C SER A 14 17.71 1.79 17.01
N PRO A 15 18.83 2.35 17.49
CA PRO A 15 18.79 3.31 18.57
C PRO A 15 17.99 4.53 18.14
N LEU A 16 17.24 5.10 19.08
CA LEU A 16 16.59 6.40 18.92
C LEU A 16 17.17 7.32 19.99
N MET A 17 17.60 8.51 19.59
CA MET A 17 18.01 9.58 20.48
C MET A 17 16.78 10.18 21.16
N LEU A 18 15.69 10.36 20.39
CA LEU A 18 14.40 10.84 20.86
C LEU A 18 13.27 9.96 20.33
N LYS A 19 12.19 9.81 21.11
CA LYS A 19 11.00 9.06 20.69
C LYS A 19 10.07 9.89 19.81
N ARG A 20 10.63 10.61 18.82
CA ARG A 20 9.87 11.47 17.89
C ARG A 20 9.53 10.74 16.59
N ALA A 21 8.43 11.15 15.97
CA ALA A 21 7.97 10.56 14.72
C ALA A 21 8.98 10.74 13.58
N GLU A 22 9.58 11.92 13.49
CA GLU A 22 10.62 12.29 12.50
C GLU A 22 11.78 11.29 12.52
N GLU A 23 12.32 11.00 13.72
CA GLU A 23 13.46 10.09 13.87
C GLU A 23 13.08 8.64 13.55
N VAL A 24 11.89 8.21 13.97
CA VAL A 24 11.36 6.88 13.65
C VAL A 24 11.16 6.73 12.14
N ALA A 25 10.63 7.75 11.46
CA ALA A 25 10.47 7.75 10.01
C ALA A 25 11.83 7.67 9.29
N SER A 26 12.83 8.42 9.75
CA SER A 26 14.20 8.33 9.21
C SER A 26 14.76 6.91 9.33
N LYS A 27 14.60 6.26 10.50
CA LYS A 27 15.06 4.86 10.70
C LYS A 27 14.28 3.85 9.88
N LEU A 28 12.98 4.05 9.69
CA LEU A 28 12.18 3.20 8.79
C LEU A 28 12.60 3.36 7.33
N LEU A 29 12.91 4.59 6.89
CA LEU A 29 13.39 4.84 5.54
C LEU A 29 14.72 4.12 5.27
N GLU A 30 15.67 4.19 6.20
CA GLU A 30 16.93 3.42 6.12
C GLU A 30 16.65 1.91 5.94
N ILE A 31 15.72 1.35 6.72
CA ILE A 31 15.31 -0.06 6.62
C ILE A 31 14.68 -0.36 5.25
N PHE A 32 13.78 0.50 4.76
CA PHE A 32 13.09 0.29 3.49
C PHE A 32 14.03 0.37 2.29
N LEU A 33 15.01 1.27 2.32
CA LEU A 33 16.02 1.36 1.27
C LEU A 33 16.99 0.16 1.31
N THR A 34 17.24 -0.42 2.48
CA THR A 34 18.14 -1.58 2.63
C THR A 34 17.45 -2.92 2.32
N PHE A 35 16.23 -3.11 2.81
CA PHE A 35 15.53 -4.41 2.81
C PHE A 35 14.23 -4.41 1.98
N SER A 36 13.97 -3.34 1.24
CA SER A 36 12.69 -3.04 0.54
C SER A 36 11.54 -2.64 1.47
N VAL A 37 10.55 -1.96 0.89
CA VAL A 37 9.32 -1.52 1.58
C VAL A 37 8.39 -2.72 1.83
N PRO A 38 7.88 -2.93 3.06
CA PRO A 38 6.94 -4.00 3.33
C PRO A 38 5.55 -3.69 2.74
N SER A 39 4.77 -4.73 2.40
CA SER A 39 3.39 -4.54 1.94
C SER A 39 2.44 -4.06 3.05
N ILE A 40 2.78 -4.31 4.32
CA ILE A 40 2.00 -3.91 5.49
C ILE A 40 2.97 -3.35 6.54
N LEU A 41 2.69 -2.13 6.99
CA LEU A 41 3.39 -1.50 8.11
C LEU A 41 2.38 -1.34 9.27
N GLN A 42 2.74 -1.88 10.44
CA GLN A 42 1.93 -1.81 11.64
C GLN A 42 2.73 -1.17 12.78
N SER A 43 2.09 -0.31 13.56
CA SER A 43 2.65 0.28 14.78
C SER A 43 1.85 -0.17 15.99
N ASP A 44 2.55 -0.50 17.06
CA ASP A 44 2.00 -0.77 18.40
C ASP A 44 1.57 0.51 19.13
N ASN A 45 2.14 1.67 18.76
CA ASN A 45 1.76 3.00 19.27
C ASN A 45 0.44 3.53 18.68
N GLY A 46 -0.35 2.68 18.04
CA GLY A 46 -1.65 3.04 17.47
C GLY A 46 -1.61 3.73 16.11
N ARG A 47 -2.80 3.96 15.55
CA ARG A 47 -2.95 4.49 14.18
C ARG A 47 -2.56 5.96 14.06
N GLU A 48 -2.81 6.76 15.08
CA GLU A 48 -2.48 8.19 15.10
C GLU A 48 -0.98 8.40 14.91
N PHE A 49 -0.16 7.68 15.70
CA PHE A 49 1.28 7.70 15.55
C PHE A 49 1.73 7.22 14.16
N LEU A 50 1.16 6.13 13.66
CA LEU A 50 1.44 5.63 12.32
C LEU A 50 1.16 6.67 11.22
N TYR A 51 0.09 7.46 11.35
CA TYR A 51 -0.22 8.53 10.40
C TYR A 51 0.83 9.65 10.42
N VAL A 52 1.35 10.02 11.60
CA VAL A 52 2.44 11.00 11.70
C VAL A 52 3.70 10.44 11.04
N ILE A 53 4.07 9.18 11.30
CA ILE A 53 5.21 8.53 10.64
C ILE A 53 5.05 8.52 9.11
N ILE A 54 3.85 8.23 8.63
CA ILE A 54 3.55 8.24 7.19
C ILE A 54 3.72 9.65 6.60
N ALA A 55 3.27 10.68 7.31
CA ALA A 55 3.44 12.06 6.87
C ALA A 55 4.93 12.41 6.75
N GLU A 56 5.73 12.08 7.76
CA GLU A 56 7.19 12.27 7.75
C GLU A 56 7.86 11.47 6.64
N LEU A 57 7.50 10.20 6.43
CA LEU A 57 8.05 9.40 5.33
C LEU A 57 7.76 10.02 3.96
N LYS A 58 6.59 10.66 3.79
CA LYS A 58 6.23 11.34 2.55
C LYS A 58 6.95 12.66 2.34
N THR A 59 7.46 13.32 3.38
CA THR A 59 8.32 14.51 3.18
C THR A 59 9.64 14.10 2.54
N CYS A 60 10.21 12.97 2.96
CA CYS A 60 11.45 12.42 2.39
C CYS A 60 11.24 11.65 1.08
N TRP A 61 10.08 10.99 0.91
CA TRP A 61 9.74 10.21 -0.28
C TRP A 61 8.32 10.51 -0.77
N PRO A 62 8.11 11.62 -1.50
CA PRO A 62 6.79 12.06 -1.93
C PRO A 62 6.04 11.04 -2.80
N GLU A 63 6.79 10.26 -3.59
CA GLU A 63 6.24 9.21 -4.46
C GLU A 63 5.85 7.91 -3.73
N LEU A 64 6.05 7.82 -2.41
CA LEU A 64 5.74 6.63 -1.63
C LEU A 64 4.22 6.33 -1.65
N LYS A 65 3.84 5.27 -2.38
CA LYS A 65 2.45 4.81 -2.48
C LYS A 65 2.11 3.80 -1.39
N LEU A 66 1.35 4.26 -0.39
CA LEU A 66 0.90 3.42 0.73
C LEU A 66 -0.46 2.77 0.43
N VAL A 67 -0.45 1.46 0.24
CA VAL A 67 -1.65 0.64 -0.04
C VAL A 67 -2.59 0.59 1.18
N THR A 68 -2.05 0.68 2.40
CA THR A 68 -2.82 0.67 3.65
C THR A 68 -3.84 1.80 3.74
N VAL A 69 -3.49 3.00 3.26
CA VAL A 69 -4.39 4.15 3.23
C VAL A 69 -5.52 3.92 2.23
N LYS A 70 -5.20 3.43 1.02
CA LYS A 70 -6.21 3.09 0.01
C LYS A 70 -7.18 2.02 0.51
N LEU A 71 -6.69 1.01 1.23
CA LEU A 71 -7.53 -0.02 1.85
C LEU A 71 -8.43 0.55 2.95
N ALA A 72 -7.90 1.40 3.83
CA ALA A 72 -8.71 2.02 4.88
C ALA A 72 -9.84 2.90 4.31
N ILE A 73 -9.55 3.67 3.26
CA ILE A 73 -10.54 4.47 2.53
C ILE A 73 -11.60 3.55 1.91
N TRP A 74 -11.16 2.54 1.14
CA TRP A 74 -12.07 1.59 0.48
C TRP A 74 -12.98 0.89 1.50
N MET A 75 -12.44 0.43 2.62
CA MET A 75 -13.21 -0.24 3.67
C MET A 75 -14.25 0.69 4.32
N ARG A 76 -13.91 1.97 4.52
CA ARG A 76 -14.85 2.98 5.04
C ARG A 76 -15.98 3.25 4.05
N GLU A 77 -15.65 3.48 2.79
CA GLU A 77 -16.61 3.81 1.72
C GLU A 77 -17.56 2.65 1.43
N ASN A 78 -17.07 1.41 1.49
CA ASN A 78 -17.85 0.21 1.17
C ASN A 78 -18.49 -0.45 2.40
N GLY A 79 -18.34 0.13 3.61
CA GLY A 79 -18.83 -0.46 4.85
C GLY A 79 -18.31 -1.88 5.13
N CYS A 80 -17.18 -2.25 4.52
CA CYS A 80 -16.71 -3.63 4.46
C CYS A 80 -15.58 -3.87 5.48
N LYS A 81 -15.78 -4.83 6.39
CA LYS A 81 -14.77 -5.24 7.39
C LYS A 81 -13.83 -6.35 6.88
N ARG A 82 -14.13 -6.95 5.72
CA ARG A 82 -13.30 -8.01 5.12
C ARG A 82 -12.11 -7.39 4.38
N TRP A 83 -11.07 -7.07 5.15
CA TRP A 83 -9.84 -6.45 4.63
C TRP A 83 -9.21 -7.25 3.47
N SER A 84 -9.30 -8.58 3.51
CA SER A 84 -8.73 -9.46 2.48
C SER A 84 -9.42 -9.26 1.12
N MET A 85 -10.73 -9.01 1.13
CA MET A 85 -11.51 -8.68 -0.07
C MET A 85 -11.19 -7.26 -0.55
N GLY A 86 -11.20 -6.28 0.37
CA GLY A 86 -10.86 -4.90 0.03
C GLY A 86 -9.46 -4.77 -0.56
N LEU A 87 -8.50 -5.56 -0.08
CA LEU A 87 -7.14 -5.56 -0.61
C LEU A 87 -7.10 -5.99 -2.08
N LYS A 88 -7.92 -6.97 -2.49
CA LYS A 88 -8.04 -7.38 -3.90
C LYS A 88 -8.61 -6.26 -4.77
N PHE A 89 -9.61 -5.54 -4.27
CA PHE A 89 -10.17 -4.38 -4.99
C PHE A 89 -9.18 -3.23 -5.11
N VAL A 90 -8.48 -2.89 -4.02
CA VAL A 90 -7.45 -1.84 -4.04
C VAL A 90 -6.30 -2.21 -4.98
N GLN A 91 -5.87 -3.47 -4.96
CA GLN A 91 -4.85 -3.95 -5.90
C GLN A 91 -5.33 -3.83 -7.35
N TRP A 92 -6.57 -4.23 -7.63
CA TRP A 92 -7.17 -4.06 -8.96
C TRP A 92 -7.20 -2.58 -9.36
N GLN A 93 -7.69 -1.68 -8.48
CA GLN A 93 -7.73 -0.23 -8.71
C GLN A 93 -6.35 0.34 -9.03
N ILE A 94 -5.29 -0.09 -8.33
CA ILE A 94 -3.91 0.31 -8.60
C ILE A 94 -3.46 -0.16 -9.98
N ASN A 95 -3.74 -1.41 -10.33
CA ASN A 95 -3.31 -1.99 -11.60
C ASN A 95 -4.02 -1.37 -12.82
N VAL A 96 -5.24 -0.85 -12.65
CA VAL A 96 -6.02 -0.25 -13.74
C VAL A 96 -5.91 1.27 -13.81
N SER A 97 -5.35 1.90 -12.78
CA SER A 97 -5.09 3.34 -12.77
C SER A 97 -3.94 3.69 -13.72
N ILE A 98 -4.15 4.71 -14.55
CA ILE A 98 -3.13 5.22 -15.47
C ILE A 98 -2.00 5.87 -14.66
N HIS A 99 -0.75 5.47 -14.94
CA HIS A 99 0.42 6.07 -14.31
C HIS A 99 0.87 7.30 -15.09
N GLU A 100 1.13 8.41 -14.39
CA GLU A 100 1.53 9.69 -15.01
C GLU A 100 2.75 9.55 -15.93
N THR A 101 3.78 8.80 -15.49
CA THR A 101 5.02 8.61 -16.24
C THR A 101 4.85 7.84 -17.54
N THR A 102 3.97 6.83 -17.58
CA THR A 102 3.83 5.93 -18.75
C THR A 102 2.63 6.28 -19.63
N GLY A 103 1.69 7.09 -19.12
CA GLY A 103 0.39 7.31 -19.76
C GLY A 103 -0.46 6.04 -19.89
N GLN A 104 -0.06 4.93 -19.24
CA GLN A 104 -0.71 3.63 -19.32
C GLN A 104 -0.92 3.02 -17.94
N SER A 105 -1.90 2.14 -17.81
CA SER A 105 -2.10 1.36 -16.59
C SER A 105 -1.09 0.21 -16.50
N PRO A 106 -0.62 -0.18 -15.31
CA PRO A 106 0.20 -1.38 -15.14
C PRO A 106 -0.43 -2.65 -15.73
N PHE A 107 -1.77 -2.76 -15.71
CA PHE A 107 -2.51 -3.84 -16.34
C PHE A 107 -2.27 -3.86 -17.86
N LYS A 108 -2.45 -2.73 -18.54
CA LYS A 108 -2.23 -2.61 -19.98
C LYS A 108 -0.79 -2.91 -20.37
N VAL A 109 0.17 -2.39 -19.60
CA VAL A 109 1.59 -2.67 -19.82
C VAL A 109 1.90 -4.16 -19.65
N LYS A 110 1.25 -4.84 -18.71
CA LYS A 110 1.50 -6.26 -18.42
C LYS A 110 0.83 -7.20 -19.42
N PHE A 111 -0.39 -6.90 -19.86
CA PHE A 111 -1.23 -7.81 -20.65
C PHE A 111 -1.42 -7.37 -22.11
N GLY A 112 -1.03 -6.14 -22.47
CA GLY A 112 -1.19 -5.59 -23.82
C GLY A 112 -2.60 -5.12 -24.17
N GLU A 113 -3.59 -5.35 -23.30
CA GLU A 113 -4.98 -4.92 -23.47
C GLU A 113 -5.49 -4.14 -22.26
N GLU A 114 -6.53 -3.31 -22.45
CA GLU A 114 -7.21 -2.62 -21.35
C GLU A 114 -7.96 -3.62 -20.46
N GLN A 115 -8.14 -3.26 -19.18
CA GLN A 115 -8.99 -4.04 -18.29
C GLN A 115 -10.43 -4.10 -18.82
N ARG A 116 -11.04 -5.26 -18.71
CA ARG A 116 -12.47 -5.44 -18.98
C ARG A 116 -13.27 -5.10 -17.73
N ILE A 117 -14.30 -4.28 -17.87
CA ILE A 117 -15.18 -3.88 -16.77
C ILE A 117 -16.55 -4.52 -17.01
N GLY A 118 -16.98 -5.39 -16.10
CA GLY A 118 -18.31 -6.02 -16.11
C GLY A 118 -18.44 -7.29 -16.95
N LEU A 119 -19.52 -8.04 -16.69
CA LEU A 119 -19.90 -9.24 -17.44
C LEU A 119 -20.37 -8.94 -18.87
N GLU A 120 -20.74 -7.68 -19.17
CA GLU A 120 -21.15 -7.25 -20.52
C GLU A 120 -20.00 -7.23 -21.53
N SER A 121 -18.75 -7.26 -21.06
CA SER A 121 -17.57 -7.43 -21.92
C SER A 121 -17.47 -8.83 -22.52
N TYR A 122 -18.25 -9.78 -22.02
CA TYR A 122 -18.45 -11.07 -22.64
C TYR A 122 -19.64 -10.95 -23.58
N LEU A 123 -19.45 -11.31 -24.85
CA LEU A 123 -20.55 -11.71 -25.73
C LEU A 123 -21.14 -13.01 -25.17
N LEU A 124 -21.86 -12.91 -24.04
CA LEU A 124 -22.62 -14.02 -23.52
C LEU A 124 -23.72 -14.31 -24.56
N PRO A 125 -23.89 -15.56 -24.98
CA PRO A 125 -25.00 -15.94 -25.84
C PRO A 125 -26.30 -15.42 -25.21
N LYS A 126 -27.12 -14.72 -26.00
CA LYS A 126 -28.45 -14.26 -25.59
C LYS A 126 -29.41 -15.46 -25.53
N SER A 127 -29.16 -16.42 -24.66
CA SER A 127 -30.11 -17.44 -24.18
C SER A 127 -29.39 -18.41 -23.25
N LEU A 128 -29.98 -18.60 -22.08
CA LEU A 128 -29.78 -19.79 -21.22
C LEU A 128 -30.68 -20.91 -21.73
#